data_AF-A0A842R414-F1
#
_entry.id   AF-A0A842R414-F1
#
_cell.length_a   1.000
_cell.length_b   1.000
_cell.length_c   1.000
_cell.angle_alpha   90.00
_cell.angle_beta   90.00
_cell.angle_gamma   90.00
#
_symmetry.space_group_name_H-M   'P 1'
#
loop_
_entity.id
_entity.type
_entity.pdbx_description
1 polymer ?
#
loop_
_entity_poly.entity_id
_entity_poly.type
_entity_poly.pdbx_seq_one_letter_code
_entity_poly.pdbx_strand_id
1 'polypeptide(L)'
;MGSKIHELFSTSTMKVMELQDTVVAIDACTWLHQFLKVTRMSNHPGNRLVLMDKTCRVINHLRGFLFRTAFLVKHQIWPVFIFDGAASTKIGRVSRAVSRSLREHHVELKQVHEEAMKLGMEQMARKIGSRMEFMYPIAEQEVKRLLMYMGMPVIDAPSEGEAQCCQLLMDGLADHVVSLDADAVLFGASSVITGLKATSRSKECQHVDLKHTLNARGLTREQLVDIAILVGTDFNEKIRGIGPKTALNLINKHGRIETIALNESGYDFSPLGICQPRKRHRSNFLDQLRETFMDPLVTDGINQLSWNSIDDTHVERFLLEEHSFSPSAVKKAIKTVQAAVG
;
A
#
# COMPACT_ATOMS: atom_id res chain seq x y z
N MET A 1 4.25 5.21 -2.26
CA MET A 1 5.52 5.26 -3.01
C MET A 1 5.06 5.36 -4.45
N GLY A 2 5.53 4.60 -5.42
CA GLY A 2 4.77 4.39 -6.65
C GLY A 2 4.86 5.47 -7.75
N SER A 3 4.26 5.11 -8.88
CA SER A 3 4.37 5.82 -10.15
C SER A 3 3.71 7.19 -10.11
N LYS A 4 4.44 8.27 -10.44
CA LYS A 4 3.93 9.67 -10.38
C LYS A 4 3.03 10.04 -11.55
N ILE A 5 2.05 9.20 -11.88
CA ILE A 5 1.17 9.33 -13.04
C ILE A 5 -0.30 9.58 -12.68
N HIS A 6 -0.61 9.85 -11.41
CA HIS A 6 -1.99 10.09 -10.95
C HIS A 6 -2.73 11.19 -11.73
N GLU A 7 -2.01 12.20 -12.27
CA GLU A 7 -2.60 13.24 -13.12
C GLU A 7 -3.14 12.73 -14.47
N LEU A 8 -2.81 11.49 -14.83
CA LEU A 8 -3.29 10.83 -16.03
C LEU A 8 -4.64 10.13 -15.82
N PHE A 9 -5.01 9.87 -14.58
CA PHE A 9 -6.20 9.09 -14.25
C PHE A 9 -7.47 9.92 -14.31
N SER A 10 -8.54 9.32 -14.82
CA SER A 10 -9.87 9.90 -14.75
C SER A 10 -10.47 9.56 -13.38
N THR A 11 -10.53 10.55 -12.50
CA THR A 11 -11.05 10.39 -11.14
C THR A 11 -12.45 10.99 -11.00
N SER A 12 -13.36 10.26 -10.35
CA SER A 12 -14.65 10.78 -9.89
C SER A 12 -14.69 10.81 -8.36
N THR A 13 -15.49 11.71 -7.78
CA THR A 13 -15.76 11.72 -6.34
C THR A 13 -17.00 10.89 -6.06
N MET A 14 -16.92 9.99 -5.09
CA MET A 14 -18.04 9.18 -4.63
C MET A 14 -18.18 9.26 -3.11
N LYS A 15 -19.37 8.97 -2.59
CA LYS A 15 -19.56 8.80 -1.15
C LYS A 15 -19.14 7.39 -0.76
N VAL A 16 -18.51 7.25 0.40
CA VAL A 16 -18.14 5.97 0.98
C VAL A 16 -19.36 5.05 1.18
N MET A 17 -20.54 5.62 1.41
CA MET A 17 -21.78 4.84 1.53
C MET A 17 -22.21 4.18 0.21
N GLU A 18 -21.67 4.62 -0.94
CA GLU A 18 -21.90 3.96 -2.24
C GLU A 18 -21.10 2.66 -2.39
N LEU A 19 -20.17 2.38 -1.46
CA LEU A 19 -19.46 1.10 -1.36
C LEU A 19 -20.21 0.08 -0.49
N GLN A 20 -21.42 0.40 -0.02
CA GLN A 20 -22.20 -0.53 0.79
C GLN A 20 -22.42 -1.85 0.02
N ASP A 21 -22.33 -2.97 0.74
CA ASP A 21 -22.49 -4.33 0.23
C ASP A 21 -21.42 -4.76 -0.79
N THR A 22 -20.28 -4.05 -0.82
CA THR A 22 -19.13 -4.40 -1.66
C THR A 22 -17.99 -5.01 -0.85
N VAL A 23 -17.21 -5.87 -1.51
CA VAL A 23 -15.93 -6.37 -1.01
C VAL A 23 -14.81 -5.47 -1.51
N VAL A 24 -13.94 -5.03 -0.59
CA VAL A 24 -12.82 -4.15 -0.90
C VAL A 24 -11.48 -4.82 -0.58
N ALA A 25 -10.61 -4.95 -1.57
CA ALA A 25 -9.25 -5.44 -1.41
C ALA A 25 -8.32 -4.29 -1.02
N ILE A 26 -7.84 -4.29 0.22
CA ILE A 26 -7.07 -3.18 0.80
C ILE A 26 -5.58 -3.50 0.78
N ASP A 27 -4.79 -2.64 0.13
CA ASP A 27 -3.35 -2.59 0.34
C ASP A 27 -3.06 -2.09 1.77
N ALA A 28 -2.75 -3.03 2.67
CA ALA A 28 -2.54 -2.76 4.08
C ALA A 28 -1.20 -2.05 4.34
N CYS A 29 -0.19 -2.26 3.50
CA CYS A 29 1.15 -1.66 3.65
C CYS A 29 1.09 -0.14 3.55
N THR A 30 0.31 0.38 2.60
CA THR A 30 0.10 1.83 2.47
C THR A 30 -0.56 2.44 3.71
N TRP A 31 -1.57 1.76 4.27
CA TRP A 31 -2.20 2.22 5.52
C TRP A 31 -1.23 2.16 6.70
N LEU A 32 -0.47 1.09 6.83
CA LEU A 32 0.54 0.91 7.87
C LEU A 32 1.59 2.04 7.83
N HIS A 33 2.15 2.31 6.64
CA HIS A 33 3.07 3.43 6.45
C HIS A 33 2.44 4.77 6.80
N GLN A 34 1.18 5.01 6.40
CA GLN A 34 0.48 6.25 6.72
C GLN A 34 0.35 6.44 8.24
N PHE A 35 -0.06 5.41 8.97
CA PHE A 35 -0.24 5.48 10.42
C PHE A 35 1.09 5.67 11.17
N LEU A 36 2.17 5.02 10.70
CA LEU A 36 3.51 5.16 11.27
C LEU A 36 4.21 6.47 10.87
N LYS A 37 3.85 7.11 9.76
CA LYS A 37 4.44 8.40 9.35
C LYS A 37 3.87 9.57 10.13
N VAL A 38 2.56 9.54 10.43
CA VAL A 38 1.87 10.61 11.16
C VAL A 38 2.46 10.83 12.56
N THR A 39 3.12 9.82 13.14
CA THR A 39 3.79 9.92 14.45
C THR A 39 5.10 10.72 14.43
N ARG A 40 5.64 11.10 13.26
CA ARG A 40 6.90 11.85 13.13
C ARG A 40 6.74 13.38 13.08
N MET A 41 5.52 13.91 12.90
CA MET A 41 5.27 15.36 12.80
C MET A 41 5.08 15.99 14.19
N SER A 42 6.09 15.91 15.06
CA SER A 42 6.03 16.36 16.47
C SER A 42 6.42 17.83 16.72
N ASN A 43 6.63 18.65 15.69
CA ASN A 43 7.16 20.03 15.89
C ASN A 43 6.13 21.14 15.70
N HIS A 44 4.84 20.83 15.53
CA HIS A 44 3.78 21.84 15.55
C HIS A 44 2.98 21.76 16.86
N PRO A 45 2.89 22.87 17.63
CA PRO A 45 2.06 22.93 18.82
C PRO A 45 0.59 22.95 18.37
N GLY A 46 -0.03 21.79 18.29
CA GLY A 46 -1.47 21.70 18.02
C GLY A 46 -2.03 20.47 17.31
N ASN A 47 -1.23 19.49 16.86
CA ASN A 47 -1.82 18.35 16.12
C ASN A 47 -1.27 16.96 16.47
N ARG A 48 -2.20 16.14 17.00
CA ARG A 48 -2.33 14.66 17.08
C ARG A 48 -1.24 13.87 17.82
N LEU A 49 -1.57 13.53 19.06
CA LEU A 49 -0.87 12.63 19.98
C LEU A 49 -0.24 11.43 19.25
N VAL A 50 1.09 11.36 19.30
CA VAL A 50 1.79 10.09 19.17
C VAL A 50 1.34 9.23 20.35
N LEU A 51 0.61 8.15 20.05
CA LEU A 51 0.16 7.23 21.08
C LEU A 51 1.25 6.20 21.27
N MET A 52 1.67 6.01 22.52
CA MET A 52 2.67 5.02 22.88
C MET A 52 2.11 4.09 23.95
N ASP A 53 2.55 2.84 23.92
CA ASP A 53 2.31 1.89 25.01
C ASP A 53 3.33 2.03 26.14
N LYS A 54 3.19 1.21 27.20
CA LYS A 54 4.13 1.14 28.33
C LYS A 54 5.56 0.78 27.95
N THR A 55 5.79 0.30 26.73
CA THR A 55 7.12 -0.03 26.20
C THR A 55 7.71 1.09 25.35
N CYS A 56 7.13 2.30 25.37
CA CYS A 56 7.56 3.44 24.56
C CYS A 56 7.48 3.22 23.04
N ARG A 57 6.71 2.21 22.58
CA ARG A 57 6.47 1.94 21.16
C ARG A 57 5.22 2.67 20.70
N VAL A 58 5.26 3.23 19.49
CA VAL A 58 4.07 3.86 18.91
C VAL A 58 3.01 2.81 18.59
N ILE A 59 1.73 3.14 18.80
CA ILE A 59 0.59 2.23 18.62
C ILE A 59 -0.49 2.81 17.69
N ASN A 60 -0.15 3.87 16.93
CA ASN A 60 -1.07 4.54 16.02
C ASN A 60 -1.58 3.61 14.90
N HIS A 61 -0.79 2.62 14.47
CA HIS A 61 -1.19 1.60 13.49
C HIS A 61 -2.36 0.77 14.01
N LEU A 62 -2.24 0.21 15.21
CA LEU A 62 -3.31 -0.59 15.83
C LEU A 62 -4.60 0.20 15.97
N ARG A 63 -4.50 1.44 16.45
CA ARG A 63 -5.67 2.32 16.57
C ARG A 63 -6.30 2.60 15.21
N GLY A 64 -5.45 2.88 14.21
CA GLY A 64 -5.87 3.14 12.85
C GLY A 64 -6.64 1.96 12.27
N PHE A 65 -6.05 0.77 12.26
CA PHE A 65 -6.69 -0.44 11.74
C PHE A 65 -7.95 -0.82 12.52
N LEU A 66 -7.95 -0.75 13.86
CA LEU A 66 -9.12 -1.04 14.68
C LEU A 66 -10.34 -0.19 14.26
N PHE A 67 -10.17 1.14 14.22
CA PHE A 67 -11.29 2.03 13.95
C PHE A 67 -11.65 2.12 12.47
N ARG A 68 -10.68 2.02 11.55
CA ARG A 68 -10.98 1.99 10.11
C ARG A 68 -11.75 0.72 9.76
N THR A 69 -11.30 -0.44 10.24
CA THR A 69 -11.99 -1.73 10.00
C THR A 69 -13.39 -1.72 10.59
N ALA A 70 -13.54 -1.30 11.85
CA ALA A 70 -14.86 -1.20 12.48
C ALA A 70 -15.81 -0.26 11.72
N PHE A 71 -15.29 0.83 11.15
CA PHE A 71 -16.09 1.73 10.33
C PHE A 71 -16.54 1.09 9.01
N LEU A 72 -15.65 0.39 8.30
CA LEU A 72 -16.00 -0.27 7.03
C LEU A 72 -17.09 -1.32 7.25
N VAL A 73 -16.86 -2.22 8.20
CA VAL A 73 -17.77 -3.32 8.51
C VAL A 73 -19.13 -2.80 8.99
N LYS A 74 -19.16 -1.74 9.82
CA LYS A 74 -20.41 -1.05 10.22
C LYS A 74 -21.24 -0.58 9.03
N HIS A 75 -20.58 -0.21 7.94
CA HIS A 75 -21.21 0.28 6.73
C HIS A 75 -21.38 -0.82 5.67
N GLN A 76 -21.28 -2.10 6.05
CA GLN A 76 -21.38 -3.27 5.17
C GLN A 76 -20.40 -3.18 3.99
N ILE A 77 -19.24 -2.56 4.22
CA ILE A 77 -18.10 -2.59 3.30
C ILE A 77 -17.17 -3.68 3.86
N TRP A 78 -16.95 -4.73 3.08
CA TRP A 78 -16.30 -5.96 3.56
C TRP A 78 -14.82 -5.99 3.17
N PRO A 79 -13.89 -5.72 4.10
CA PRO A 79 -12.49 -5.59 3.74
C PRO A 79 -11.78 -6.95 3.72
N VAL A 80 -10.95 -7.17 2.71
CA VAL A 80 -9.85 -8.15 2.75
C VAL A 80 -8.54 -7.39 2.75
N PHE A 81 -7.62 -7.75 3.65
CA PHE A 81 -6.37 -7.04 3.84
C PHE A 81 -5.22 -7.81 3.21
N ILE A 82 -4.50 -7.15 2.32
CA ILE A 82 -3.37 -7.72 1.61
C ILE A 82 -2.10 -7.03 2.11
N PHE A 83 -1.14 -7.84 2.51
CA PHE A 83 0.20 -7.41 2.85
C PHE A 83 1.19 -7.82 1.76
N ASP A 84 2.23 -7.01 1.61
CA ASP A 84 3.34 -7.31 0.73
C ASP A 84 4.07 -8.58 1.17
N GLY A 85 4.53 -9.34 0.18
CA GLY A 85 5.35 -10.53 0.37
C GLY A 85 6.81 -10.23 0.63
N ALA A 86 7.54 -11.27 1.05
CA ALA A 86 9.00 -11.18 1.21
C ALA A 86 9.75 -10.89 -0.10
N ALA A 87 9.11 -11.13 -1.26
CA ALA A 87 9.64 -10.78 -2.57
C ALA A 87 9.21 -9.38 -3.07
N SER A 88 8.40 -8.64 -2.30
CA SER A 88 8.01 -7.28 -2.69
C SER A 88 9.26 -6.41 -2.79
N THR A 89 9.46 -5.89 -3.99
CA THR A 89 10.59 -5.03 -4.34
C THR A 89 10.17 -3.57 -4.30
N LYS A 90 9.04 -3.22 -3.65
CA LYS A 90 8.74 -1.83 -3.28
C LYS A 90 9.52 -1.29 -2.09
N ILE A 91 10.19 -2.16 -1.34
CA ILE A 91 11.37 -1.79 -0.54
C ILE A 91 12.66 -1.93 -1.39
N GLY A 92 12.55 -2.01 -2.72
CA GLY A 92 13.59 -2.33 -3.70
C GLY A 92 14.55 -1.19 -4.05
N ARG A 93 15.17 -0.60 -3.03
CA ARG A 93 16.60 -0.27 -3.14
C ARG A 93 17.50 -1.38 -2.63
N VAL A 94 16.89 -2.52 -2.31
CA VAL A 94 17.45 -3.40 -1.33
C VAL A 94 17.76 -4.72 -2.02
N SER A 95 19.00 -4.84 -2.53
CA SER A 95 19.55 -6.14 -2.91
C SER A 95 19.42 -7.11 -1.72
N ARG A 96 19.50 -8.43 -1.94
CA ARG A 96 19.53 -9.42 -0.84
C ARG A 96 20.50 -9.03 0.30
N ALA A 97 21.61 -8.36 -0.03
CA ALA A 97 22.57 -7.83 0.94
C ALA A 97 22.01 -6.68 1.78
N VAL A 98 21.23 -5.77 1.17
CA VAL A 98 20.56 -4.70 1.90
C VAL A 98 19.35 -5.24 2.68
N SER A 99 18.66 -6.30 2.22
CA SER A 99 17.51 -6.86 2.97
C SER A 99 18.03 -7.49 4.25
N ARG A 100 19.20 -8.12 4.15
CA ARG A 100 19.97 -8.62 5.28
C ARG A 100 20.42 -7.48 6.19
N SER A 101 20.98 -6.40 5.65
CA SER A 101 21.41 -5.27 6.48
C SER A 101 20.25 -4.56 7.19
N LEU A 102 19.07 -4.47 6.56
CA LEU A 102 17.85 -3.95 7.20
C LEU A 102 17.39 -4.83 8.35
N ARG A 103 17.43 -6.17 8.19
CA ARG A 103 17.12 -7.10 9.28
C ARG A 103 18.13 -6.98 10.42
N GLU A 104 19.42 -6.95 10.10
CA GLU A 104 20.50 -6.77 11.09
C GLU A 104 20.33 -5.44 11.85
N HIS A 105 20.04 -4.35 11.14
CA HIS A 105 19.78 -3.06 11.76
C HIS A 105 18.50 -3.05 12.61
N HIS A 106 17.44 -3.75 12.18
CA HIS A 106 16.24 -3.91 13.01
C HIS A 106 16.54 -4.65 14.32
N VAL A 107 17.33 -5.73 14.26
CA VAL A 107 17.76 -6.48 15.45
C VAL A 107 18.58 -5.60 16.39
N GLU A 108 19.51 -4.82 15.85
CA GLU A 108 20.30 -3.83 16.61
C GLU A 108 19.38 -2.81 17.31
N LEU A 109 18.46 -2.18 16.56
CA LEU A 109 17.52 -1.21 17.13
C LEU A 109 16.65 -1.82 18.23
N LYS A 110 16.26 -3.09 18.09
CA LYS A 110 15.50 -3.81 19.11
C LYS A 110 16.30 -4.03 20.39
N GLN A 111 17.56 -4.45 20.28
CA GLN A 111 18.44 -4.61 21.43
C GLN A 111 18.64 -3.28 22.17
N VAL A 112 18.97 -2.22 21.42
CA VAL A 112 19.18 -0.88 21.99
C VAL A 112 17.89 -0.36 22.65
N HIS A 113 16.73 -0.61 22.06
CA HIS A 113 15.44 -0.25 22.66
C HIS A 113 15.19 -1.00 23.98
N GLU A 114 15.41 -2.31 24.01
CA GLU A 114 15.25 -3.13 25.22
C GLU A 114 16.22 -2.71 26.34
N GLU A 115 17.47 -2.38 26.01
CA GLU A 115 18.44 -1.86 26.96
C GLU A 115 18.04 -0.49 27.50
N ALA A 116 17.60 0.44 26.64
CA ALA A 116 17.11 1.74 27.06
C ALA A 116 15.92 1.61 28.02
N MET A 117 15.01 0.67 27.76
CA MET A 117 13.89 0.37 28.68
C MET A 117 14.38 -0.18 30.03
N LYS A 118 15.35 -1.11 30.04
CA LYS A 118 15.93 -1.67 31.27
C LYS A 118 16.65 -0.64 32.12
N LEU A 119 17.35 0.30 31.49
CA LEU A 119 18.09 1.38 32.15
C LEU A 119 17.21 2.59 32.51
N GLY A 120 15.90 2.56 32.23
CA GLY A 120 14.99 3.68 32.50
C GLY A 120 15.24 4.91 31.61
N MET A 121 15.94 4.75 30.48
CA MET A 121 16.27 5.81 29.52
C MET A 121 15.07 6.10 28.59
N GLU A 122 13.97 6.56 29.16
CA GLU A 122 12.67 6.68 28.47
C GLU A 122 12.73 7.54 27.20
N GLN A 123 13.45 8.66 27.22
CA GLN A 123 13.60 9.53 26.04
C GLN A 123 14.28 8.81 24.86
N MET A 124 15.26 7.97 25.17
CA MET A 124 15.96 7.16 24.17
C MET A 124 15.05 6.05 23.63
N ALA A 125 14.34 5.35 24.52
CA ALA A 125 13.38 4.32 24.14
C ALA A 125 12.28 4.89 23.23
N ARG A 126 11.67 6.03 23.59
CA ARG A 126 10.66 6.73 22.75
C ARG A 126 11.19 7.15 21.39
N LYS A 127 12.44 7.63 21.33
CA LYS A 127 13.09 8.01 20.06
C LYS A 127 13.25 6.79 19.15
N ILE A 128 13.63 5.63 19.68
CA ILE A 128 13.77 4.39 18.90
C ILE A 128 12.39 3.82 18.56
N GLY A 129 11.48 3.77 19.53
CA GLY A 129 10.10 3.27 19.44
C GLY A 129 9.18 4.05 18.50
N SER A 130 9.64 5.17 17.96
CA SER A 130 8.97 5.95 16.91
C SER A 130 9.65 5.88 15.54
N ARG A 131 10.77 5.15 15.41
CA ARG A 131 11.45 4.95 14.13
C ARG A 131 10.69 3.94 13.29
N MET A 132 10.47 4.27 12.00
CA MET A 132 9.82 3.39 11.03
C MET A 132 10.63 2.10 10.83
N GLU A 133 11.95 2.20 10.78
CA GLU A 133 12.85 1.03 10.61
C GLU A 133 12.73 0.03 11.78
N PHE A 134 12.48 0.55 12.99
CA PHE A 134 12.21 -0.28 14.16
C PHE A 134 10.76 -0.79 14.18
N MET A 135 9.80 0.10 13.95
CA MET A 135 8.38 -0.20 14.16
C MET A 135 7.74 -0.99 13.04
N TYR A 136 8.15 -0.84 11.79
CA TYR A 136 7.43 -1.41 10.65
C TYR A 136 7.26 -2.94 10.73
N PRO A 137 8.33 -3.74 10.95
CA PRO A 137 8.18 -5.20 11.02
C PRO A 137 7.32 -5.66 12.21
N ILE A 138 7.42 -4.95 13.34
CA ILE A 138 6.63 -5.22 14.55
C ILE A 138 5.16 -4.89 14.28
N ALA A 139 4.90 -3.71 13.72
CA ALA A 139 3.58 -3.17 13.48
C ALA A 139 2.81 -4.00 12.45
N GLU A 140 3.48 -4.50 11.41
CA GLU A 140 2.86 -5.40 10.44
C GLU A 140 2.30 -6.67 11.10
N GLN A 141 3.12 -7.35 11.92
CA GLN A 141 2.72 -8.56 12.63
C GLN A 141 1.63 -8.29 13.67
N GLU A 142 1.69 -7.14 14.35
CA GLU A 142 0.66 -6.69 15.29
C GLU A 142 -0.67 -6.39 14.58
N VAL A 143 -0.65 -5.77 13.40
CA VAL A 143 -1.87 -5.53 12.61
C VAL A 143 -2.46 -6.84 12.10
N LYS A 144 -1.64 -7.75 11.56
CA LYS A 144 -2.12 -9.06 11.09
C LYS A 144 -2.86 -9.81 12.20
N ARG A 145 -2.27 -9.88 13.40
CA ARG A 145 -2.91 -10.48 14.59
C ARG A 145 -4.21 -9.77 14.96
N LEU A 146 -4.21 -8.44 15.02
CA LEU A 146 -5.42 -7.68 15.32
C LEU A 146 -6.54 -7.98 14.31
N LEU A 147 -6.24 -7.95 13.01
CA LEU A 147 -7.21 -8.21 11.95
C LEU A 147 -7.78 -9.62 12.03
N MET A 148 -6.92 -10.62 12.29
CA MET A 148 -7.35 -12.00 12.54
C MET A 148 -8.29 -12.10 13.75
N TYR A 149 -7.97 -11.47 14.87
CA TYR A 149 -8.86 -11.44 16.05
C TYR A 149 -10.15 -10.68 15.77
N MET A 150 -10.14 -9.69 14.89
CA MET A 150 -11.34 -9.00 14.41
C MET A 150 -12.16 -9.81 13.40
N GLY A 151 -11.70 -11.01 13.02
CA GLY A 151 -12.38 -11.90 12.08
C GLY A 151 -12.21 -11.52 10.61
N MET A 152 -11.23 -10.67 10.28
CA MET A 152 -11.02 -10.21 8.91
C MET A 152 -10.09 -11.15 8.13
N PRO A 153 -10.34 -11.41 6.84
CA PRO A 153 -9.41 -12.15 6.00
C PRO A 153 -8.13 -11.32 5.76
N VAL A 154 -6.99 -11.99 5.93
CA VAL A 154 -5.65 -11.44 5.77
C VAL A 154 -4.88 -12.34 4.79
N ILE A 155 -4.30 -11.74 3.75
CA ILE A 155 -3.54 -12.43 2.72
C ILE A 155 -2.14 -11.83 2.66
N ASP A 156 -1.14 -12.70 2.66
CA ASP A 156 0.23 -12.34 2.28
C ASP A 156 0.39 -12.56 0.79
N ALA A 157 0.62 -11.48 0.04
CA ALA A 157 1.02 -11.58 -1.36
C ALA A 157 2.39 -12.27 -1.46
N PRO A 158 2.72 -12.94 -2.57
CA PRO A 158 4.06 -13.48 -2.76
C PRO A 158 5.08 -12.36 -3.05
N SER A 159 4.63 -11.30 -3.73
CA SER A 159 5.40 -10.09 -4.02
C SER A 159 4.59 -8.84 -3.68
N GLU A 160 3.97 -8.19 -4.66
CA GLU A 160 3.33 -6.88 -4.48
C GLU A 160 1.89 -7.01 -3.98
N GLY A 161 1.57 -6.35 -2.86
CA GLY A 161 0.22 -6.37 -2.30
C GLY A 161 -0.83 -5.83 -3.25
N GLU A 162 -0.54 -4.73 -3.96
CA GLU A 162 -1.47 -4.16 -4.95
C GLU A 162 -1.72 -5.10 -6.14
N ALA A 163 -0.73 -5.90 -6.54
CA ALA A 163 -0.91 -6.91 -7.58
C ALA A 163 -1.86 -8.02 -7.11
N GLN A 164 -1.69 -8.49 -5.87
CA GLN A 164 -2.61 -9.47 -5.29
C GLN A 164 -4.02 -8.89 -5.06
N CYS A 165 -4.15 -7.61 -4.67
CA CYS A 165 -5.45 -6.93 -4.62
C CYS A 165 -6.13 -6.93 -6.00
N CYS A 166 -5.36 -6.64 -7.05
CA CYS A 166 -5.84 -6.65 -8.42
C CYS A 166 -6.30 -8.05 -8.85
N GLN A 167 -5.54 -9.09 -8.50
CA GLN A 167 -5.89 -10.47 -8.78
C GLN A 167 -7.24 -10.85 -8.15
N LEU A 168 -7.46 -10.52 -6.87
CA LEU A 168 -8.75 -10.77 -6.21
C LEU A 168 -9.92 -10.07 -6.91
N LEU A 169 -9.68 -8.87 -7.45
CA LEU A 169 -10.69 -8.15 -8.24
C LEU A 169 -10.96 -8.86 -9.58
N MET A 170 -9.92 -9.34 -10.26
CA MET A 170 -10.06 -10.09 -11.52
C MET A 170 -10.76 -11.43 -11.33
N ASP A 171 -10.53 -12.09 -10.19
CA ASP A 171 -11.18 -13.34 -9.81
C ASP A 171 -12.63 -13.17 -9.33
N GLY A 172 -13.12 -11.93 -9.26
CA GLY A 172 -14.48 -11.61 -8.79
C GLY A 172 -14.67 -11.80 -7.28
N LEU A 173 -13.57 -11.85 -6.52
CA LEU A 173 -13.59 -11.92 -5.05
C LEU A 173 -13.59 -10.53 -4.39
N ALA A 174 -13.31 -9.47 -5.14
CA ALA A 174 -13.39 -8.10 -4.69
C ALA A 174 -14.01 -7.20 -5.77
N ASP A 175 -14.77 -6.19 -5.37
CA ASP A 175 -15.37 -5.21 -6.29
C ASP A 175 -14.45 -4.01 -6.55
N HIS A 176 -13.59 -3.71 -5.57
CA HIS A 176 -12.72 -2.54 -5.58
C HIS A 176 -11.37 -2.82 -4.94
N VAL A 177 -10.31 -2.22 -5.50
CA VAL A 177 -9.00 -2.12 -4.84
C VAL A 177 -8.92 -0.81 -4.07
N VAL A 178 -8.55 -0.84 -2.79
CA VAL A 178 -8.28 0.36 -1.99
C VAL A 178 -6.78 0.56 -1.89
N SER A 179 -6.27 1.55 -2.62
CA SER A 179 -4.86 1.96 -2.58
C SER A 179 -4.73 3.49 -2.70
N LEU A 180 -3.61 4.05 -2.27
CA LEU A 180 -3.23 5.43 -2.58
C LEU A 180 -2.23 5.51 -3.73
N ASP A 181 -1.58 4.41 -4.07
CA ASP A 181 -0.53 4.36 -5.09
C ASP A 181 -1.16 4.06 -6.46
N ALA A 182 -0.47 4.51 -7.50
CA ALA A 182 -0.96 4.38 -8.88
C ALA A 182 -0.84 2.96 -9.42
N ASP A 183 -0.08 2.10 -8.75
CA ASP A 183 0.36 0.84 -9.31
C ASP A 183 -0.79 -0.17 -9.38
N ALA A 184 -1.80 -0.10 -8.50
CA ALA A 184 -3.04 -0.87 -8.65
C ALA A 184 -3.67 -0.72 -10.05
N VAL A 185 -3.66 0.50 -10.61
CA VAL A 185 -4.18 0.77 -11.97
C VAL A 185 -3.26 0.14 -13.03
N LEU A 186 -1.94 0.15 -12.81
CA LEU A 186 -0.95 -0.47 -13.70
C LEU A 186 -1.04 -2.00 -13.71
N PHE A 187 -1.27 -2.61 -12.55
CA PHE A 187 -1.59 -4.04 -12.40
C PHE A 187 -2.95 -4.42 -12.99
N GLY A 188 -3.74 -3.44 -13.45
CA GLY A 188 -4.97 -3.69 -14.21
C GLY A 188 -6.24 -3.65 -13.40
N ALA A 189 -6.23 -3.10 -12.18
CA ALA A 189 -7.43 -2.99 -11.36
C ALA A 189 -8.45 -2.12 -12.10
N SER A 190 -9.61 -2.70 -12.44
CA SER A 190 -10.64 -1.98 -13.19
C SER A 190 -11.26 -0.85 -12.37
N SER A 191 -11.24 -0.98 -11.03
CA SER A 191 -11.90 -0.11 -10.07
C SER A 191 -11.01 0.11 -8.85
N VAL A 192 -10.49 1.34 -8.69
CA VAL A 192 -9.60 1.70 -7.57
C VAL A 192 -10.21 2.83 -6.74
N ILE A 193 -10.30 2.63 -5.43
CA ILE A 193 -10.77 3.60 -4.45
C ILE A 193 -9.57 4.20 -3.74
N THR A 194 -9.40 5.51 -3.88
CA THR A 194 -8.34 6.26 -3.21
C THR A 194 -8.94 7.22 -2.18
N GLY A 195 -8.15 7.56 -1.15
CA GLY A 195 -8.57 8.52 -0.14
C GLY A 195 -9.70 8.06 0.79
N LEU A 196 -9.92 6.75 0.93
CA LEU A 196 -10.90 6.17 1.86
C LEU A 196 -10.56 6.54 3.32
N LYS A 197 -11.17 7.63 3.81
CA LYS A 197 -10.98 8.16 5.17
C LYS A 197 -12.15 7.75 6.06
N ALA A 198 -11.93 6.78 6.93
CA ALA A 198 -12.93 6.28 7.88
C ALA A 198 -13.31 7.25 9.03
N THR A 199 -12.95 8.54 8.96
CA THR A 199 -13.05 9.47 10.10
C THR A 199 -13.43 10.92 9.76
N SER A 200 -13.61 11.29 8.48
CA SER A 200 -13.95 12.68 8.12
C SER A 200 -15.45 12.94 8.11
N ARG A 201 -15.84 14.19 8.41
CA ARG A 201 -17.22 14.68 8.20
C ARG A 201 -17.64 14.56 6.74
N SER A 202 -16.72 14.70 5.79
CA SER A 202 -16.95 14.29 4.41
C SER A 202 -16.68 12.79 4.27
N LYS A 203 -17.74 12.04 4.00
CA LYS A 203 -17.68 10.61 3.68
C LYS A 203 -17.38 10.44 2.19
N GLU A 204 -16.37 11.13 1.67
CA GLU A 204 -16.03 11.12 0.25
C GLU A 204 -14.72 10.38 0.03
N CYS A 205 -14.68 9.58 -1.03
CA CYS A 205 -13.49 8.97 -1.58
C CYS A 205 -13.42 9.27 -3.09
N GLN A 206 -12.25 9.03 -3.67
CA GLN A 206 -12.07 9.15 -5.12
C GLN A 206 -12.10 7.77 -5.73
N HIS A 207 -12.76 7.66 -6.88
CA HIS A 207 -12.82 6.45 -7.68
C HIS A 207 -12.04 6.67 -8.97
N VAL A 208 -11.17 5.72 -9.28
CA VAL A 208 -10.46 5.63 -10.56
C VAL A 208 -11.01 4.43 -11.31
N ASP A 209 -11.54 4.68 -12.49
CA ASP A 209 -11.96 3.66 -13.44
C ASP A 209 -10.88 3.52 -14.52
N LEU A 210 -10.28 2.34 -14.62
CA LEU A 210 -9.21 2.07 -15.58
C LEU A 210 -9.73 2.17 -17.02
N LYS A 211 -10.91 1.62 -17.32
CA LYS A 211 -11.47 1.64 -18.68
C LYS A 211 -11.76 3.07 -19.12
N HIS A 212 -12.34 3.87 -18.25
CA HIS A 212 -12.60 5.28 -18.53
C HIS A 212 -11.29 6.07 -18.70
N THR A 213 -10.28 5.80 -17.86
CA THR A 213 -8.94 6.39 -17.98
C THR A 213 -8.29 6.07 -19.34
N LEU A 214 -8.29 4.79 -19.73
CA LEU A 214 -7.72 4.35 -21.02
C LEU A 214 -8.44 4.98 -22.21
N ASN A 215 -9.78 4.96 -22.20
CA ASN A 215 -10.59 5.54 -23.28
C ASN A 215 -10.40 7.06 -23.40
N ALA A 216 -10.39 7.79 -22.28
CA ALA A 216 -10.21 9.24 -22.28
C ALA A 216 -8.84 9.69 -22.79
N ARG A 217 -7.82 8.81 -22.69
CA ARG A 217 -6.45 9.09 -23.13
C ARG A 217 -6.08 8.42 -24.46
N GLY A 218 -6.95 7.56 -25.00
CA GLY A 218 -6.68 6.79 -26.22
C GLY A 218 -5.54 5.78 -26.04
N LEU A 219 -5.46 5.15 -24.86
CA LEU A 219 -4.36 4.25 -24.50
C LEU A 219 -4.82 2.80 -24.36
N THR A 220 -3.88 1.89 -24.58
CA THR A 220 -3.93 0.51 -24.06
C THR A 220 -3.30 0.44 -22.66
N ARG A 221 -3.52 -0.65 -21.92
CA ARG A 221 -2.90 -0.84 -20.60
C ARG A 221 -1.38 -0.95 -20.72
N GLU A 222 -0.89 -1.64 -21.75
CA GLU A 222 0.54 -1.76 -22.05
C GLU A 222 1.18 -0.39 -22.28
N GLN A 223 0.48 0.50 -22.97
CA GLN A 223 0.94 1.88 -23.16
C GLN A 223 0.92 2.69 -21.87
N LEU A 224 -0.07 2.48 -20.99
CA LEU A 224 -0.08 3.11 -19.68
C LEU A 224 1.11 2.65 -18.81
N VAL A 225 1.47 1.36 -18.88
CA VAL A 225 2.67 0.81 -18.24
C VAL A 225 3.94 1.42 -18.82
N ASP A 226 4.04 1.55 -20.16
CA ASP A 226 5.17 2.25 -20.80
C ASP A 226 5.29 3.70 -20.33
N ILE A 227 4.18 4.41 -20.17
CA ILE A 227 4.17 5.77 -19.60
C ILE A 227 4.73 5.76 -18.17
N ALA A 228 4.31 4.82 -17.33
CA ALA A 228 4.82 4.69 -15.96
C ALA A 228 6.33 4.44 -15.94
N ILE A 229 6.82 3.52 -16.78
CA ILE A 229 8.25 3.20 -16.91
C ILE A 229 9.05 4.44 -17.34
N LEU A 230 8.58 5.21 -18.32
CA LEU A 230 9.26 6.44 -18.75
C LEU A 230 9.35 7.50 -17.63
N VAL A 231 8.27 7.67 -16.86
CA VAL A 231 8.20 8.61 -15.73
C VAL A 231 9.01 8.12 -14.53
N GLY A 232 9.27 6.82 -14.46
CA GLY A 232 9.92 6.13 -13.34
C GLY A 232 8.89 5.48 -12.43
N THR A 233 9.17 4.23 -12.09
CA THR A 233 8.40 3.40 -11.15
C THR A 233 9.28 3.07 -9.93
N ASP A 234 8.76 2.27 -9.00
CA ASP A 234 9.60 1.73 -7.93
C ASP A 234 10.64 0.71 -8.45
N PHE A 235 10.49 0.20 -9.69
CA PHE A 235 11.37 -0.80 -10.31
C PHE A 235 12.43 -0.23 -11.25
N ASN A 236 12.32 1.05 -11.65
CA ASN A 236 13.27 1.66 -12.58
C ASN A 236 13.46 3.15 -12.34
N GLU A 237 14.66 3.63 -12.64
CA GLU A 237 14.93 5.07 -12.66
C GLU A 237 14.16 5.75 -13.80
N LYS A 238 13.72 6.98 -13.54
CA LYS A 238 13.03 7.81 -14.53
C LYS A 238 13.95 8.18 -15.68
N ILE A 239 13.38 8.41 -16.87
CA ILE A 239 14.10 9.06 -17.96
C ILE A 239 14.13 10.57 -17.71
N ARG A 240 15.34 11.15 -17.69
CA ARG A 240 15.51 12.58 -17.41
C ARG A 240 14.80 13.41 -18.49
N GLY A 241 13.97 14.37 -18.05
CA GLY A 241 13.23 15.26 -18.95
C GLY A 241 11.86 14.73 -19.40
N ILE A 242 11.48 13.51 -18.98
CA ILE A 242 10.17 12.94 -19.28
C ILE A 242 9.29 12.95 -18.01
N GLY A 243 8.29 13.83 -18.00
CA GLY A 243 7.18 13.81 -17.02
C GLY A 243 5.92 13.17 -17.61
N PRO A 244 4.83 13.02 -16.83
CA PRO A 244 3.67 12.23 -17.27
C PRO A 244 3.01 12.77 -18.55
N LYS A 245 2.86 14.09 -18.68
CA LYS A 245 2.36 14.71 -19.92
C LYS A 245 3.28 14.47 -21.12
N THR A 246 4.60 14.58 -20.93
CA THR A 246 5.58 14.31 -21.99
C THR A 246 5.54 12.84 -22.40
N ALA A 247 5.52 11.92 -21.43
CA ALA A 247 5.43 10.49 -21.67
C ALA A 247 4.15 10.14 -22.46
N LEU A 248 3.00 10.68 -22.05
CA LEU A 248 1.73 10.51 -22.77
C LEU A 248 1.84 10.98 -24.22
N ASN A 249 2.38 12.18 -24.46
CA ASN A 249 2.55 12.71 -25.82
C ASN A 249 3.47 11.84 -26.66
N LEU A 250 4.59 11.36 -26.09
CA LEU A 250 5.53 10.49 -26.78
C LEU A 250 4.90 9.14 -27.12
N ILE A 251 4.14 8.54 -26.20
CA ILE A 251 3.46 7.26 -26.42
C ILE A 251 2.31 7.39 -27.43
N ASN A 252 1.54 8.49 -27.40
CA ASN A 252 0.54 8.75 -28.43
C ASN A 252 1.15 8.95 -29.82
N LYS A 253 2.35 9.55 -29.90
CA LYS A 253 3.05 9.79 -31.17
C LYS A 253 3.72 8.52 -31.73
N HIS A 254 4.33 7.71 -30.87
CA HIS A 254 5.25 6.63 -31.27
C HIS A 254 4.78 5.23 -30.91
N GLY A 255 3.72 5.10 -30.12
CA GLY A 255 3.10 3.84 -29.70
C GLY A 255 3.78 3.14 -28.53
N ARG A 256 5.13 3.04 -28.52
CA ARG A 256 5.90 2.28 -27.51
C ARG A 256 7.31 2.85 -27.28
N ILE A 257 7.91 2.54 -26.12
CA ILE A 257 9.23 3.06 -25.70
C ILE A 257 10.33 2.83 -26.74
N GLU A 258 10.38 1.66 -27.36
CA GLU A 258 11.42 1.33 -28.34
C GLU A 258 11.35 2.26 -29.56
N THR A 259 10.15 2.55 -30.05
CA THR A 259 9.95 3.49 -31.16
C THR A 259 10.31 4.91 -30.75
N ILE A 260 10.01 5.32 -29.51
CA ILE A 260 10.42 6.62 -28.98
C ILE A 260 11.95 6.71 -28.99
N ALA A 261 12.63 5.70 -28.46
CA ALA A 261 14.09 5.69 -28.39
C ALA A 261 14.74 5.81 -29.78
N LEU A 262 14.17 5.16 -30.81
CA LEU A 262 14.66 5.26 -32.19
C LEU A 262 14.51 6.66 -32.81
N ASN A 263 13.45 7.41 -32.44
CA ASN A 263 13.06 8.64 -33.12
C ASN A 263 13.34 9.93 -32.34
N GLU A 264 13.51 9.86 -31.02
CA GLU A 264 13.68 11.02 -30.14
C GLU A 264 15.08 11.06 -29.53
N SER A 265 16.02 11.71 -30.22
CA SER A 265 17.43 11.78 -29.80
C SER A 265 17.71 12.69 -28.60
N GLY A 266 16.68 13.39 -28.10
CA GLY A 266 16.80 14.33 -26.97
C GLY A 266 16.79 13.69 -25.58
N TYR A 267 16.59 12.37 -25.49
CA TYR A 267 16.47 11.63 -24.23
C TYR A 267 17.48 10.48 -24.16
N ASP A 268 17.91 10.16 -22.94
CA ASP A 268 18.80 9.04 -22.66
C ASP A 268 17.99 7.84 -22.14
N PHE A 269 17.93 6.76 -22.94
CA PHE A 269 17.23 5.52 -22.61
C PHE A 269 18.15 4.42 -22.07
N SER A 270 19.44 4.73 -21.82
CA SER A 270 20.36 3.78 -21.20
C SER A 270 19.91 3.25 -19.82
N PRO A 271 19.16 3.99 -18.97
CA PRO A 271 18.60 3.43 -17.73
C PRO A 271 17.61 2.28 -17.96
N LEU A 272 17.03 2.19 -19.16
CA LEU A 272 16.14 1.09 -19.55
C LEU A 272 16.88 0.00 -20.34
N GLY A 273 18.21 0.02 -20.35
CA GLY A 273 19.04 -0.93 -21.11
C GLY A 273 19.05 -0.70 -22.62
N ILE A 274 18.65 0.49 -23.09
CA ILE A 274 18.62 0.82 -24.53
C ILE A 274 19.84 1.67 -24.87
N CYS A 275 20.96 1.02 -25.23
CA CYS A 275 22.25 1.70 -25.42
C CYS A 275 22.53 2.14 -26.88
N GLN A 276 21.75 1.71 -27.87
CA GLN A 276 21.93 2.10 -29.28
C GLN A 276 20.59 2.26 -30.03
N PRO A 277 20.03 3.47 -30.14
CA PRO A 277 18.74 3.73 -30.80
C PRO A 277 18.76 3.66 -32.35
N ARG A 278 19.75 3.02 -32.99
CA ARG A 278 19.86 2.96 -34.47
C ARG A 278 19.63 1.57 -35.08
N LYS A 279 19.37 0.55 -34.26
CA LYS A 279 18.90 -0.77 -34.68
C LYS A 279 17.70 -1.14 -33.80
N ARG A 280 16.77 -1.97 -34.30
CA ARG A 280 15.72 -2.56 -33.46
C ARG A 280 16.40 -3.31 -32.31
N HIS A 281 16.52 -2.65 -31.17
CA HIS A 281 17.16 -3.19 -29.97
C HIS A 281 16.08 -3.59 -29.00
N ARG A 282 16.13 -4.83 -28.56
CA ARG A 282 15.24 -5.38 -27.53
C ARG A 282 15.99 -5.34 -26.21
N SER A 283 15.45 -4.62 -25.23
CA SER A 283 16.02 -4.59 -23.88
C SER A 283 15.34 -5.65 -23.03
N ASN A 284 16.10 -6.65 -22.58
CA ASN A 284 15.60 -7.65 -21.63
C ASN A 284 15.12 -7.00 -20.33
N PHE A 285 15.77 -5.91 -19.90
CA PHE A 285 15.37 -5.20 -18.69
C PHE A 285 14.01 -4.50 -18.87
N LEU A 286 13.77 -3.86 -20.03
CA LEU A 286 12.47 -3.26 -20.32
C LEU A 286 11.35 -4.31 -20.38
N ASP A 287 11.63 -5.46 -20.98
CA ASP A 287 10.66 -6.56 -21.03
C ASP A 287 10.33 -7.07 -19.62
N GLN A 288 11.33 -7.24 -18.75
CA GLN A 288 11.12 -7.61 -17.34
C GLN A 288 10.28 -6.56 -16.59
N LEU A 289 10.53 -5.26 -16.83
CA LEU A 289 9.72 -4.21 -16.21
C LEU A 289 8.25 -4.28 -16.62
N ARG A 290 7.97 -4.57 -17.90
CA ARG A 290 6.59 -4.75 -18.37
C ARG A 290 5.96 -6.00 -17.78
N GLU A 291 6.70 -7.11 -17.77
CA GLU A 291 6.26 -8.39 -17.19
C GLU A 291 5.85 -8.22 -15.71
N THR A 292 6.61 -7.47 -14.92
CA THR A 292 6.24 -7.15 -13.52
C THR A 292 4.82 -6.61 -13.37
N PHE A 293 4.34 -5.78 -14.31
CA PHE A 293 2.99 -5.22 -14.24
C PHE A 293 1.94 -6.03 -14.99
N MET A 294 2.33 -6.69 -16.09
CA MET A 294 1.41 -7.40 -16.99
C MET A 294 1.14 -8.83 -16.56
N ASP A 295 2.11 -9.47 -15.91
CA ASP A 295 2.05 -10.84 -15.37
C ASP A 295 2.71 -10.88 -13.98
N PRO A 296 2.11 -10.20 -12.98
CA PRO A 296 2.70 -10.10 -11.66
C PRO A 296 2.67 -11.44 -10.92
N LEU A 297 3.68 -11.69 -10.08
CA LEU A 297 3.65 -12.82 -9.17
C LEU A 297 2.55 -12.63 -8.12
N VAL A 298 1.55 -13.51 -8.14
CA VAL A 298 0.39 -13.54 -7.24
C VAL A 298 0.14 -14.97 -6.73
N THR A 299 -0.56 -15.09 -5.61
CA THR A 299 -0.97 -16.38 -5.05
C THR A 299 -2.19 -16.89 -5.82
N ASP A 300 -2.04 -18.03 -6.47
CA ASP A 300 -3.13 -18.74 -7.16
C ASP A 300 -4.02 -19.52 -6.17
N GLY A 301 -5.25 -19.81 -6.60
CA GLY A 301 -6.14 -20.77 -5.93
C GLY A 301 -6.87 -20.25 -4.70
N ILE A 302 -6.88 -18.93 -4.48
CA ILE A 302 -7.80 -18.30 -3.52
C ILE A 302 -9.19 -18.31 -4.16
N ASN A 303 -10.07 -19.20 -3.70
CA ASN A 303 -11.40 -19.38 -4.31
C ASN A 303 -12.54 -18.74 -3.51
N GLN A 304 -12.29 -18.37 -2.25
CA GLN A 304 -13.29 -17.76 -1.38
C GLN A 304 -12.63 -16.92 -0.29
N LEU A 305 -13.35 -15.89 0.16
CA LEU A 305 -12.99 -15.06 1.31
C LEU A 305 -13.99 -15.30 2.44
N SER A 306 -13.50 -15.39 3.68
CA SER A 306 -14.33 -15.63 4.85
C SER A 306 -14.12 -14.53 5.89
N TRP A 307 -15.22 -13.90 6.31
CA TRP A 307 -15.28 -13.01 7.45
C TRP A 307 -15.87 -13.78 8.63
N ASN A 308 -15.13 -13.84 9.73
CA ASN A 308 -15.51 -14.60 10.93
C ASN A 308 -16.04 -13.67 12.01
N SER A 309 -16.72 -14.25 13.00
CA SER A 309 -17.06 -13.52 14.23
C SER A 309 -15.79 -13.00 14.92
N ILE A 310 -15.87 -11.79 15.44
CA ILE A 310 -14.80 -11.18 16.24
C ILE A 310 -14.54 -11.98 17.53
N ASP A 311 -13.26 -12.18 17.84
CA ASP A 311 -12.79 -12.75 19.11
C ASP A 311 -12.54 -11.63 20.12
N ASP A 312 -13.61 -11.22 20.79
CA ASP A 312 -13.59 -10.15 21.80
C ASP A 312 -12.50 -10.34 22.84
N THR A 313 -12.29 -11.59 23.30
CA THR A 313 -11.36 -11.90 24.39
C THR A 313 -9.93 -11.62 23.95
N HIS A 314 -9.53 -12.09 22.77
CA HIS A 314 -8.19 -11.83 22.25
C HIS A 314 -8.00 -10.38 21.82
N VAL A 315 -9.03 -9.70 21.28
CA VAL A 315 -8.95 -8.27 20.98
C VAL A 315 -8.75 -7.43 22.25
N GLU A 316 -9.52 -7.69 23.31
CA GLU A 316 -9.39 -6.97 24.59
C GLU A 316 -8.04 -7.23 25.24
N ARG A 317 -7.61 -8.49 25.35
CA ARG A 317 -6.30 -8.84 25.90
C ARG A 317 -5.17 -8.16 25.14
N PHE A 318 -5.17 -8.28 23.81
CA PHE A 318 -4.12 -7.73 22.96
C PHE A 318 -4.03 -6.21 23.07
N LEU A 319 -5.17 -5.50 22.98
CA LEU A 319 -5.14 -4.03 22.97
C LEU A 319 -4.98 -3.43 24.37
N LEU A 320 -5.63 -3.98 25.40
CA LEU A 320 -5.63 -3.43 26.74
C LEU A 320 -4.38 -3.83 27.53
N GLU A 321 -4.02 -5.12 27.55
CA GLU A 321 -2.94 -5.63 28.39
C GLU A 321 -1.56 -5.44 27.74
N GLU A 322 -1.45 -5.78 26.45
CA GLU A 322 -0.16 -5.70 25.73
C GLU A 322 0.13 -4.25 25.29
N HIS A 323 -0.89 -3.53 24.81
CA HIS A 323 -0.72 -2.21 24.17
C HIS A 323 -1.31 -1.02 24.92
N SER A 324 -1.85 -1.22 26.14
CA SER A 324 -2.29 -0.12 27.02
C SER A 324 -3.36 0.80 26.42
N PHE A 325 -4.26 0.27 25.58
CA PHE A 325 -5.39 1.04 25.05
C PHE A 325 -6.42 1.38 26.12
N SER A 326 -7.23 2.42 25.87
CA SER A 326 -8.37 2.75 26.72
C SER A 326 -9.50 1.71 26.59
N PRO A 327 -10.03 1.15 27.70
CA PRO A 327 -11.12 0.17 27.67
C PRO A 327 -12.37 0.65 26.93
N SER A 328 -12.74 1.93 27.08
CA SER A 328 -13.93 2.47 26.41
C SER A 328 -13.78 2.53 24.89
N ALA A 329 -12.55 2.78 24.41
CA ALA A 329 -12.23 2.84 22.98
C ALA A 329 -12.31 1.45 22.34
N VAL A 330 -11.76 0.44 23.00
CA VAL A 330 -11.76 -0.96 22.52
C VAL A 330 -13.18 -1.53 22.51
N LYS A 331 -13.92 -1.41 23.63
CA LYS A 331 -15.30 -1.89 23.72
C LYS A 331 -16.22 -1.29 22.67
N LYS A 332 -16.02 0.00 22.33
CA LYS A 332 -16.80 0.65 21.27
C LYS A 332 -16.54 0.02 19.90
N ALA A 333 -15.28 -0.28 19.58
CA ALA A 333 -14.91 -0.90 18.31
C ALA A 333 -15.45 -2.33 18.22
N ILE A 334 -15.29 -3.13 19.28
CA ILE A 334 -15.83 -4.49 19.38
C ILE A 334 -17.33 -4.51 19.11
N LYS A 335 -18.11 -3.73 19.88
CA LYS A 335 -19.57 -3.64 19.69
C LYS A 335 -19.98 -3.24 18.28
N THR A 336 -19.16 -2.40 17.63
CA THR A 336 -19.43 -1.96 16.26
C THR A 336 -19.25 -3.09 15.26
N VAL A 337 -18.21 -3.91 15.40
CA VAL A 337 -17.95 -5.06 14.53
C VAL A 337 -18.98 -6.16 14.78
N GLN A 338 -19.26 -6.47 16.05
CA GLN A 338 -20.26 -7.49 16.43
C GLN A 338 -21.64 -7.21 15.83
N ALA A 339 -22.10 -5.96 15.87
CA ALA A 339 -23.41 -5.59 15.36
C ALA A 339 -23.55 -5.72 13.82
N ALA A 340 -22.45 -5.89 13.10
CA ALA A 340 -22.43 -5.95 11.64
C ALA A 340 -22.08 -7.34 11.09
N VAL A 341 -21.35 -8.17 11.85
CA VAL A 341 -20.99 -9.55 11.47
C VAL A 341 -21.93 -10.60 12.11
N GLY A 342 -22.70 -10.21 13.12
CA GLY A 342 -23.57 -11.09 13.91
C GLY A 342 -25.01 -11.23 13.42
#